data_AF-A0A841HNQ2-F1
#
_entry.id   AF-A0A841HNQ2-F1
#
_cell.length_a   1.000
_cell.length_b   1.000
_cell.length_c   1.000
_cell.angle_alpha   90.00
_cell.angle_beta   90.00
_cell.angle_gamma   90.00
#
_symmetry.space_group_name_H-M   'P 1'
#
loop_
_entity.id
_entity.type
_entity.pdbx_description
1 polymer ?
#
loop_
_entity_poly.entity_id
_entity_poly.type
_entity_poly.pdbx_seq_one_letter_code
_entity_poly.pdbx_strand_id
1 'polypeptide(L)'
;MQIKGWRITGCVAIILLAVTGSGLLLWGFSEEFVRVVIRATARISVVLFLLAFTAASLNALFPSAMTRWLRGNRRYLGVSFALSHFTHLAALFTLGIWFPHPFVDDLNVVTLIGGGLAYVFLTLMTITSFAGPRRLIGERGWSILHTTGLYYIWLIFLNSYVSRAVMDVSYTPYALALIIAIGLRIAFWFKRRNQAINAPHAAGAPTSSAS
;
A
#
# COMPACT_ATOMS: atom_id res chain seq x y z
N MET A 1 -17.59 -7.18 -16.66
CA MET A 1 -17.99 -7.02 -15.24
C MET A 1 -16.77 -6.60 -14.42
N GLN A 2 -16.77 -5.42 -13.79
CA GLN A 2 -15.67 -5.02 -12.91
C GLN A 2 -15.85 -5.65 -11.52
N ILE A 3 -14.84 -6.36 -11.03
CA ILE A 3 -14.81 -6.92 -9.66
C ILE A 3 -14.87 -5.75 -8.67
N LYS A 4 -15.66 -5.86 -7.61
CA LYS A 4 -15.82 -4.79 -6.59
C LYS A 4 -15.86 -5.38 -5.19
N GLY A 5 -15.48 -4.56 -4.22
CA GLY A 5 -15.63 -4.92 -2.82
C GLY A 5 -14.74 -6.08 -2.39
N TRP A 6 -15.29 -6.92 -1.50
CA TRP A 6 -14.63 -8.09 -0.93
C TRP A 6 -14.18 -9.12 -1.97
N ARG A 7 -14.78 -9.14 -3.17
CA ARG A 7 -14.33 -10.02 -4.25
C ARG A 7 -12.89 -9.72 -4.66
N ILE A 8 -12.42 -8.48 -4.52
CA ILE A 8 -11.01 -8.10 -4.77
C ILE A 8 -10.10 -8.82 -3.77
N THR A 9 -10.45 -8.79 -2.48
CA THR A 9 -9.70 -9.46 -1.42
C THR A 9 -9.74 -10.97 -1.57
N GLY A 10 -10.89 -11.54 -1.95
CA GLY A 10 -11.01 -12.96 -2.28
C GLY A 10 -10.12 -13.38 -3.45
N CYS A 11 -10.08 -12.61 -4.54
CA CYS A 11 -9.19 -12.88 -5.66
C CYS A 11 -7.71 -12.82 -5.25
N VAL A 12 -7.31 -11.81 -4.46
CA VAL A 12 -5.94 -11.72 -3.94
C VAL A 12 -5.62 -12.91 -3.04
N ALA A 13 -6.54 -13.33 -2.16
CA ALA A 13 -6.36 -14.52 -1.33
C ALA A 13 -6.15 -15.78 -2.18
N ILE A 14 -6.94 -15.99 -3.23
CA ILE A 14 -6.78 -17.10 -4.16
C ILE A 14 -5.43 -17.05 -4.87
N ILE A 15 -4.98 -15.88 -5.32
CA ILE A 15 -3.66 -15.70 -5.93
C ILE A 15 -2.54 -16.07 -4.94
N LEU A 16 -2.64 -15.62 -3.68
CA LEU A 16 -1.67 -15.95 -2.65
C LEU A 16 -1.64 -17.46 -2.37
N LEU A 17 -2.81 -18.09 -2.24
CA LEU A 17 -2.94 -19.54 -2.08
C LEU A 17 -2.35 -20.30 -3.27
N ALA A 18 -2.57 -19.81 -4.50
CA ALA A 18 -2.01 -20.42 -5.70
C ALA A 18 -0.48 -20.31 -5.72
N VAL A 19 0.08 -19.15 -5.36
CA VAL A 19 1.54 -18.96 -5.27
C VAL A 19 2.16 -19.84 -4.19
N THR A 20 1.56 -19.91 -2.99
CA THR A 20 2.07 -20.75 -1.91
C THR A 20 1.87 -22.23 -2.20
N GLY A 21 0.72 -22.61 -2.76
CA GLY A 21 0.39 -24.00 -3.08
C GLY A 21 1.23 -24.55 -4.22
N SER A 22 1.39 -23.80 -5.32
CA SER A 22 2.26 -24.22 -6.43
C SER A 22 3.71 -24.31 -5.99
N GLY A 23 4.17 -23.37 -5.16
CA GLY A 23 5.52 -23.41 -4.63
C GLY A 23 5.78 -24.65 -3.77
N LEU A 24 4.84 -24.98 -2.88
CA LEU A 24 4.95 -26.17 -2.04
C LEU A 24 4.93 -27.47 -2.86
N LEU A 25 4.13 -27.52 -3.93
CA LEU A 25 4.06 -28.69 -4.80
C LEU A 25 5.33 -28.90 -5.64
N LEU A 26 5.96 -27.82 -6.10
CA LEU A 26 7.13 -27.88 -6.97
C LEU A 26 8.44 -28.10 -6.20
N TRP A 27 8.59 -27.46 -5.04
CA TRP A 27 9.84 -27.41 -4.28
C TRP A 27 9.76 -28.07 -2.90
N GLY A 28 8.59 -28.57 -2.50
CA GLY A 28 8.36 -29.04 -1.13
C GLY A 28 8.53 -27.91 -0.11
N PHE A 29 8.60 -28.28 1.18
CA PHE A 29 8.95 -27.33 2.22
C PHE A 29 10.47 -27.12 2.24
N SER A 30 10.94 -26.13 1.49
CA SER A 30 12.37 -25.81 1.31
C SER A 30 12.63 -24.30 1.45
N GLU A 31 13.90 -23.93 1.61
CA GLU A 31 14.32 -22.53 1.67
C GLU A 31 13.95 -21.77 0.38
N GLU A 32 14.16 -22.41 -0.77
CA GLU A 32 13.83 -21.83 -2.08
C GLU A 32 12.35 -21.49 -2.18
N PHE A 33 11.47 -22.43 -1.76
CA PHE A 33 10.04 -22.21 -1.68
C PHE A 33 9.70 -20.96 -0.86
N VAL A 34 10.23 -20.85 0.36
CA VAL A 34 9.95 -19.72 1.26
C VAL A 34 10.44 -18.41 0.64
N ARG A 35 11.64 -18.39 0.02
CA ARG A 35 12.18 -17.21 -0.67
C ARG A 35 11.35 -16.80 -1.88
N VAL A 36 10.78 -17.75 -2.63
CA VAL A 36 9.83 -17.48 -3.73
C VAL A 36 8.58 -16.79 -3.18
N VAL A 37 8.00 -17.32 -2.10
CA VAL A 37 6.82 -16.72 -1.44
C VAL A 37 7.11 -15.30 -0.95
N ILE A 38 8.27 -15.07 -0.34
CA ILE A 38 8.73 -13.74 0.10
C ILE A 38 8.78 -12.76 -1.08
N ARG A 39 9.45 -13.13 -2.18
CA ARG A 39 9.57 -12.26 -3.37
C ARG A 39 8.21 -11.97 -4.00
N ALA A 40 7.38 -12.99 -4.16
CA ALA A 40 6.05 -12.86 -4.78
C ALA A 40 5.13 -11.97 -3.94
N THR A 41 5.04 -12.24 -2.63
CA THR A 41 4.20 -11.45 -1.71
C THR A 41 4.68 -10.02 -1.58
N ALA A 42 5.99 -9.74 -1.59
CA ALA A 42 6.51 -8.37 -1.61
C ALA A 42 6.05 -7.60 -2.86
N ARG A 43 6.18 -8.21 -4.05
CA ARG A 43 5.77 -7.62 -5.34
C ARG A 43 4.26 -7.39 -5.40
N ILE A 44 3.46 -8.35 -4.95
CA ILE A 44 1.99 -8.21 -4.88
C ILE A 44 1.64 -7.08 -3.90
N SER A 45 2.29 -7.04 -2.73
CA SER A 45 2.06 -6.04 -1.70
C SER A 45 2.34 -4.62 -2.18
N VAL A 46 3.49 -4.37 -2.83
CA VAL A 46 3.83 -3.02 -3.30
C VAL A 46 2.85 -2.54 -4.37
N VAL A 47 2.38 -3.43 -5.24
CA VAL A 47 1.37 -3.09 -6.27
C VAL A 47 0.05 -2.71 -5.59
N LEU A 48 -0.46 -3.55 -4.68
CA LEU A 48 -1.70 -3.27 -3.96
C LEU A 48 -1.60 -1.98 -3.12
N PHE A 49 -0.47 -1.77 -2.46
CA PHE A 49 -0.17 -0.57 -1.72
C PHE A 49 -0.19 0.66 -2.63
N LEU A 50 0.53 0.65 -3.74
CA LEU A 50 0.58 1.76 -4.71
C LEU A 50 -0.81 2.10 -5.24
N LEU A 51 -1.62 1.10 -5.56
CA LEU A 51 -3.00 1.27 -6.01
C LEU A 51 -3.85 1.95 -4.93
N ALA A 52 -3.77 1.50 -3.67
CA ALA A 52 -4.51 2.10 -2.56
C ALA A 52 -3.97 3.51 -2.18
N PHE A 53 -2.66 3.71 -2.29
CA PHE A 53 -1.95 4.93 -1.96
C PHE A 53 -2.16 6.01 -3.02
N THR A 54 -2.28 5.68 -4.30
CA THR A 54 -2.45 6.68 -5.37
C THR A 54 -3.91 6.92 -5.76
N ALA A 55 -4.85 6.09 -5.29
CA ALA A 55 -6.27 6.11 -5.67
C ALA A 55 -6.92 7.51 -5.67
N ALA A 56 -6.71 8.29 -4.60
CA ALA A 56 -7.29 9.62 -4.49
C ALA A 56 -6.64 10.62 -5.45
N SER A 57 -5.30 10.62 -5.53
CA SER A 57 -4.54 11.52 -6.41
C SER A 57 -4.86 11.26 -7.88
N LEU A 58 -4.86 10.00 -8.30
CA LEU A 58 -5.17 9.60 -9.67
C LEU A 58 -6.58 10.03 -10.08
N ASN A 59 -7.58 9.80 -9.22
CA ASN A 59 -8.95 10.22 -9.51
C ASN A 59 -9.11 11.76 -9.60
N ALA A 60 -8.31 12.51 -8.85
CA ALA A 60 -8.37 13.97 -8.86
C ALA A 60 -7.63 14.59 -10.04
N LEU A 61 -6.52 14.00 -10.47
CA LEU A 61 -5.70 14.49 -11.59
C LEU A 61 -6.19 13.97 -12.94
N PHE A 62 -6.60 12.70 -13.00
CA PHE A 62 -7.00 12.00 -14.23
C PHE A 62 -8.34 11.27 -14.02
N PRO A 63 -9.48 11.99 -13.95
CA PRO A 63 -10.78 11.38 -13.68
C PRO A 63 -11.20 10.46 -14.83
N SER A 64 -11.38 9.18 -14.54
CA SER A 64 -11.81 8.16 -15.51
C SER A 64 -12.64 7.08 -14.80
N ALA A 65 -13.27 6.19 -15.56
CA ALA A 65 -14.00 5.05 -14.97
C ALA A 65 -13.07 4.18 -14.10
N MET A 66 -11.81 4.02 -14.52
CA MET A 66 -10.79 3.26 -13.79
C MET A 66 -10.38 3.95 -12.49
N THR A 67 -10.08 5.25 -12.52
CA THR A 67 -9.63 5.96 -11.31
C THR A 67 -10.76 6.14 -10.29
N ARG A 68 -12.01 6.26 -10.76
CA ARG A 68 -13.21 6.19 -9.89
C ARG A 68 -13.38 4.83 -9.25
N TRP A 69 -13.22 3.74 -10.01
CA TRP A 69 -13.25 2.38 -9.49
C TRP A 69 -12.17 2.17 -8.43
N LEU A 70 -10.95 2.64 -8.70
CA LEU A 70 -9.81 2.53 -7.79
C LEU A 70 -10.09 3.27 -6.47
N ARG A 71 -10.60 4.51 -6.55
CA ARG A 71 -11.00 5.30 -5.38
C ARG A 71 -12.12 4.64 -4.58
N GLY A 72 -13.14 4.11 -5.26
CA GLY A 72 -14.26 3.43 -4.62
C GLY A 72 -13.87 2.11 -3.92
N ASN A 73 -12.83 1.43 -4.41
CA ASN A 73 -12.34 0.17 -3.85
C ASN A 73 -11.09 0.30 -2.97
N ARG A 74 -10.65 1.54 -2.67
CA ARG A 74 -9.42 1.82 -1.91
C ARG A 74 -9.31 1.03 -0.60
N ARG A 75 -10.42 0.88 0.14
CA ARG A 75 -10.47 0.09 1.37
C ARG A 75 -10.10 -1.38 1.12
N TYR A 76 -10.70 -1.99 0.12
CA TYR A 76 -10.49 -3.41 -0.20
C TYR A 76 -9.08 -3.65 -0.73
N LEU A 77 -8.53 -2.72 -1.51
CA LEU A 77 -7.13 -2.75 -1.94
C LEU A 77 -6.16 -2.68 -0.75
N GLY A 78 -6.44 -1.80 0.22
CA GLY A 78 -5.66 -1.70 1.46
C GLY A 78 -5.72 -2.97 2.31
N VAL A 79 -6.90 -3.60 2.44
CA VAL A 79 -7.05 -4.88 3.14
C VAL A 79 -6.36 -6.02 2.39
N SER A 80 -6.44 -6.04 1.06
CA SER A 80 -5.71 -7.01 0.25
C SER A 80 -4.19 -6.84 0.37
N PHE A 81 -3.71 -5.60 0.43
CA PHE A 81 -2.31 -5.31 0.73
C PHE A 81 -1.93 -5.88 2.10
N ALA A 82 -2.71 -5.61 3.14
CA ALA A 82 -2.47 -6.14 4.47
C ALA A 82 -2.40 -7.67 4.48
N LEU A 83 -3.36 -8.34 3.85
CA LEU A 83 -3.37 -9.80 3.70
C LEU A 83 -2.06 -10.30 3.07
N SER A 84 -1.67 -9.73 1.92
CA SER A 84 -0.44 -10.12 1.24
C SER A 84 0.81 -9.85 2.08
N HIS A 85 0.85 -8.75 2.84
CA HIS A 85 2.02 -8.38 3.62
C HIS A 85 2.13 -9.14 4.95
N PHE A 86 1.02 -9.60 5.51
CA PHE A 86 1.04 -10.55 6.63
C PHE A 86 1.48 -11.94 6.17
N THR A 87 1.09 -12.38 4.97
CA THR A 87 1.67 -13.59 4.36
C THR A 87 3.18 -13.43 4.13
N HIS A 88 3.62 -12.24 3.68
CA HIS A 88 5.05 -11.92 3.58
C HIS A 88 5.75 -12.02 4.94
N LEU A 89 5.18 -11.44 6.00
CA LEU A 89 5.73 -11.51 7.36
C LEU A 89 5.81 -12.96 7.87
N ALA A 90 4.76 -13.74 7.66
CA ALA A 90 4.76 -15.15 8.02
C ALA A 90 5.89 -15.91 7.29
N ALA A 91 6.10 -15.64 6.01
CA ALA A 91 7.20 -16.24 5.26
C ALA A 91 8.59 -15.80 5.75
N LEU A 92 8.76 -14.54 6.18
CA LEU A 92 9.99 -14.07 6.82
C LEU A 92 10.24 -14.79 8.15
N PHE A 93 9.22 -14.99 8.98
CA PHE A 93 9.33 -15.79 10.20
C PHE A 93 9.68 -17.25 9.90
N THR A 94 9.03 -17.84 8.89
CA THR A 94 9.37 -19.20 8.45
C THR A 94 10.82 -19.29 8.00
N LEU A 95 11.31 -18.32 7.23
CA LEU A 95 12.71 -18.28 6.80
C LEU A 95 13.64 -18.18 8.01
N GLY A 96 13.38 -17.27 8.95
CA GLY A 96 14.22 -17.08 10.14
C GLY A 96 14.20 -18.22 11.15
N ILE A 97 13.13 -19.02 11.21
CA ILE A 97 13.02 -20.16 12.13
C ILE A 97 13.60 -21.44 11.50
N TRP A 98 13.26 -21.72 10.24
CA TRP A 98 13.55 -23.01 9.61
C TRP A 98 14.79 -22.98 8.71
N PHE A 99 15.17 -21.80 8.19
CA PHE A 99 16.32 -21.62 7.30
C PHE A 99 17.12 -20.35 7.69
N PRO A 100 17.61 -20.29 8.94
CA PRO A 100 18.11 -19.06 9.54
C PRO A 100 19.35 -18.48 8.84
N HIS A 101 20.25 -19.32 8.31
CA HIS A 101 21.46 -18.84 7.62
C HIS A 101 21.23 -18.75 6.10
N PRO A 102 21.71 -17.68 5.42
CA PRO A 102 22.35 -16.48 5.96
C PRO A 102 21.36 -15.37 6.41
N PHE A 103 20.05 -15.64 6.35
CA PHE A 103 19.02 -14.62 6.54
C PHE A 103 19.16 -13.82 7.85
N VAL A 104 19.39 -14.49 8.98
CA VAL A 104 19.53 -13.87 10.30
C VAL A 104 20.83 -13.06 10.39
N ASP A 105 21.90 -13.49 9.70
CA ASP A 105 23.17 -12.77 9.68
C ASP A 105 23.06 -11.43 8.92
N ASP A 106 22.21 -11.40 7.89
CA ASP A 106 21.94 -10.21 7.08
C ASP A 106 20.92 -9.24 7.74
N LEU A 107 20.24 -9.65 8.81
CA LEU A 107 19.25 -8.82 9.51
C LEU A 107 19.94 -7.73 10.33
N ASN A 108 19.93 -6.51 9.82
CA ASN A 108 20.35 -5.35 10.60
C ASN A 108 19.21 -4.78 11.47
N VAL A 109 19.60 -4.17 12.60
CA VAL A 109 18.66 -3.59 13.59
C VAL A 109 17.75 -2.53 12.99
N VAL A 110 18.24 -1.74 12.03
CA VAL A 110 17.46 -0.68 11.38
C VAL A 110 16.31 -1.28 10.56
N THR A 111 16.56 -2.38 9.84
CA THR A 111 15.56 -3.10 9.04
C THR A 111 14.55 -3.79 9.95
N LEU A 112 15.01 -4.35 11.06
CA LEU A 112 14.14 -5.00 12.04
C LEU A 112 13.19 -4.00 12.71
N ILE A 113 13.72 -2.88 13.22
CA ILE A 113 12.91 -1.86 13.90
C ILE A 113 12.01 -1.14 12.88
N GLY A 114 12.56 -0.73 11.74
CA GLY A 114 11.81 -0.02 10.70
C GLY A 114 10.70 -0.87 10.08
N GLY A 115 11.03 -2.11 9.72
CA GLY A 115 10.05 -3.08 9.22
C GLY A 115 9.02 -3.46 10.28
N GLY A 116 9.47 -3.73 11.52
CA GLY A 116 8.59 -4.05 12.65
C GLY A 116 7.56 -2.94 12.93
N LEU A 117 8.00 -1.68 12.97
CA LEU A 117 7.10 -0.55 13.15
C LEU A 117 6.13 -0.39 11.97
N ALA A 118 6.54 -0.71 10.74
CA ALA A 118 5.64 -0.73 9.59
C ALA A 118 4.51 -1.74 9.77
N TYR A 119 4.79 -2.90 10.35
CA TYR A 119 3.78 -3.92 10.67
C TYR A 119 2.84 -3.50 11.81
N VAL A 120 3.32 -2.73 12.79
CA VAL A 120 2.46 -2.12 13.81
C VAL A 120 1.47 -1.15 13.15
N PHE A 121 1.96 -0.24 12.31
CA PHE A 121 1.08 0.68 11.56
C PHE A 121 0.08 -0.09 10.67
N LEU A 122 0.55 -1.08 9.92
CA LEU A 122 -0.30 -1.90 9.05
C LEU A 122 -1.41 -2.60 9.84
N THR A 123 -1.08 -3.18 11.00
CA THR A 123 -2.05 -3.86 11.86
C THR A 123 -3.11 -2.89 12.36
N LEU A 124 -2.70 -1.75 12.93
CA LEU A 124 -3.62 -0.73 13.42
C LEU A 124 -4.52 -0.19 12.30
N MET A 125 -3.96 0.09 11.13
CA MET A 125 -4.72 0.57 9.97
C MET A 125 -5.71 -0.49 9.45
N THR A 126 -5.34 -1.77 9.50
CA THR A 126 -6.20 -2.88 9.07
C THR A 126 -7.38 -3.04 10.03
N ILE A 127 -7.13 -3.05 11.33
CA ILE A 127 -8.18 -3.12 12.37
C ILE A 127 -9.14 -1.92 12.25
N THR A 128 -8.59 -0.72 12.09
CA THR A 128 -9.36 0.53 11.96
C THR A 128 -9.97 0.75 10.57
N SER A 129 -9.82 -0.21 9.65
CA SER A 129 -10.56 -0.23 8.39
C SER A 129 -11.99 -0.75 8.54
N PHE A 130 -12.35 -1.28 9.71
CA PHE A 130 -13.71 -1.73 10.05
C PHE A 130 -14.47 -0.67 10.86
N ALA A 131 -15.80 -0.65 10.71
CA ALA A 131 -16.64 0.41 11.28
C ALA A 131 -16.59 0.48 12.81
N GLY A 132 -16.51 -0.66 13.51
CA GLY A 132 -16.43 -0.71 14.97
C GLY A 132 -15.18 -0.01 15.51
N PRO A 133 -13.97 -0.52 15.23
CA PRO A 133 -12.73 0.09 15.72
C PRO A 133 -12.51 1.53 15.22
N ARG A 134 -12.96 1.86 14.00
CA ARG A 134 -12.91 3.24 13.48
C ARG A 134 -13.69 4.23 14.36
N ARG A 135 -14.83 3.82 14.93
CA ARG A 135 -15.63 4.69 15.81
C ARG A 135 -14.93 4.98 17.14
N LEU A 136 -14.11 4.05 17.65
CA LEU A 136 -13.42 4.19 18.93
C LEU A 136 -12.36 5.30 18.92
N ILE A 137 -11.64 5.47 17.80
CA ILE A 137 -10.55 6.46 17.69
C ILE A 137 -11.00 7.80 17.07
N GLY A 138 -12.28 7.88 16.68
CA GLY A 138 -12.86 9.04 16.00
C GLY A 138 -12.28 9.32 14.61
N GLU A 139 -12.90 10.26 13.88
CA GLU A 139 -12.49 10.58 12.51
C GLU A 139 -11.10 11.23 12.42
N ARG A 140 -10.77 12.09 13.40
CA ARG A 140 -9.47 12.77 13.46
C ARG A 140 -8.34 11.78 13.71
N GLY A 141 -8.47 10.94 14.74
CA GLY A 141 -7.49 9.90 15.06
C GLY A 141 -7.31 8.90 13.92
N TRP A 142 -8.42 8.48 13.31
CA TRP A 142 -8.39 7.63 12.12
C TRP A 142 -7.64 8.26 10.96
N SER A 143 -7.89 9.53 10.66
CA SER A 143 -7.22 10.25 9.57
C SER A 143 -5.72 10.40 9.81
N ILE A 144 -5.32 10.75 11.04
CA ILE A 144 -3.90 10.85 11.42
C ILE A 144 -3.22 9.49 11.27
N LEU A 145 -3.78 8.44 11.90
CA LEU A 145 -3.23 7.09 11.84
C LEU A 145 -3.05 6.60 10.39
N HIS A 146 -4.09 6.70 9.57
CA HIS A 146 -4.02 6.24 8.17
C HIS A 146 -3.11 7.12 7.32
N THR A 147 -2.97 8.40 7.60
CA THR A 147 -2.07 9.28 6.84
C THR A 147 -0.62 8.99 7.20
N THR A 148 -0.28 9.05 8.49
CA THR A 148 1.07 8.78 8.99
C THR A 148 1.51 7.37 8.64
N GLY A 149 0.67 6.36 8.87
CA GLY A 149 0.98 4.98 8.54
C GLY A 149 1.20 4.75 7.05
N LEU A 150 0.41 5.37 6.17
CA LEU A 150 0.63 5.27 4.72
C LEU A 150 1.98 5.86 4.29
N TYR A 151 2.35 7.04 4.80
CA TYR A 151 3.64 7.64 4.45
C TYR A 151 4.82 6.89 5.07
N TYR A 152 4.67 6.34 6.28
CA TYR A 152 5.68 5.50 6.91
C TYR A 152 5.92 4.22 6.10
N ILE A 153 4.86 3.49 5.75
CA ILE A 153 4.95 2.27 4.94
C ILE A 153 5.50 2.59 3.54
N TRP A 154 5.11 3.71 2.93
CA TRP A 154 5.68 4.16 1.66
C TRP A 154 7.20 4.37 1.77
N LEU A 155 7.68 5.01 2.83
CA LEU A 155 9.11 5.25 3.04
C LEU A 155 9.88 3.93 3.18
N ILE A 156 9.34 2.97 3.94
CA ILE A 156 9.95 1.64 4.11
C ILE A 156 10.00 0.89 2.77
N PHE A 157 8.93 0.95 1.97
CA PHE A 157 8.94 0.38 0.63
C PHE A 157 9.95 1.08 -0.29
N LEU A 158 10.00 2.41 -0.27
CA LEU A 158 10.94 3.17 -1.09
C LEU A 158 12.38 2.77 -0.77
N ASN A 159 12.76 2.76 0.51
CA ASN A 159 14.08 2.34 0.94
C ASN A 159 14.40 0.91 0.47
N SER A 160 13.46 -0.02 0.68
CA SER A 160 13.63 -1.43 0.32
C SER A 160 13.79 -1.66 -1.18
N TYR A 161 12.98 -0.98 -2.01
CA TYR A 161 13.00 -1.17 -3.46
C TYR A 161 14.10 -0.37 -4.17
N VAL A 162 14.43 0.83 -3.69
CA VAL A 162 15.55 1.63 -4.23
C VAL A 162 16.87 0.92 -3.97
N SER A 163 17.12 0.46 -2.72
CA SER A 163 18.33 -0.28 -2.39
C SER A 163 18.49 -1.54 -3.25
N ARG A 164 17.39 -2.28 -3.49
CA ARG A 164 17.41 -3.46 -4.37
C ARG A 164 17.59 -3.11 -5.85
N ALA A 165 17.01 -2.00 -6.32
CA ALA A 165 17.13 -1.58 -7.72
C ALA A 165 18.57 -1.23 -8.12
N VAL A 166 19.40 -0.82 -7.15
CA VAL A 166 20.85 -0.60 -7.37
C VAL A 166 21.57 -1.92 -7.65
N MET A 167 21.11 -3.03 -7.06
CA MET A 167 21.75 -4.34 -7.17
C MET A 167 21.14 -5.21 -8.27
N ASP A 168 19.84 -5.05 -8.55
CA ASP A 168 19.08 -5.84 -9.51
C ASP A 168 18.03 -4.96 -10.20
N VAL A 169 18.21 -4.78 -11.52
CA VAL A 169 17.37 -3.94 -12.38
C VAL A 169 15.90 -4.37 -12.40
N SER A 170 15.59 -5.63 -12.05
CA SER A 170 14.21 -6.12 -11.98
C SER A 170 13.37 -5.40 -10.92
N TYR A 171 14.00 -4.72 -9.96
CA TYR A 171 13.31 -3.92 -8.93
C TYR A 171 13.05 -2.47 -9.35
N THR A 172 13.71 -1.99 -10.42
CA THR A 172 13.60 -0.59 -10.91
C THR A 172 12.17 -0.15 -11.22
N PRO A 173 11.30 -0.95 -11.87
CA PRO A 173 9.92 -0.54 -12.14
C PRO A 173 9.13 -0.20 -10.87
N TYR A 174 9.34 -0.96 -9.79
CA TYR A 174 8.67 -0.74 -8.51
C TYR A 174 9.21 0.50 -7.79
N ALA A 175 10.54 0.70 -7.80
CA ALA A 175 11.17 1.88 -7.24
C ALA A 175 10.70 3.16 -7.94
N LEU A 176 10.69 3.18 -9.28
CA LEU A 176 10.17 4.29 -10.07
C LEU A 176 8.69 4.53 -9.79
N ALA A 177 7.88 3.48 -9.67
CA ALA A 177 6.47 3.63 -9.35
C ALA A 177 6.24 4.28 -7.97
N LEU A 178 7.07 3.97 -6.97
CA LEU A 178 7.02 4.61 -5.64
C LEU A 178 7.39 6.10 -5.69
N ILE A 179 8.36 6.47 -6.52
CA ILE A 179 8.76 7.87 -6.74
C ILE A 179 7.66 8.63 -7.50
N ILE A 180 7.11 8.05 -8.55
CA ILE A 180 5.98 8.65 -9.30
C ILE A 180 4.76 8.82 -8.39
N ALA A 181 4.49 7.85 -7.52
CA ALA A 181 3.37 7.89 -6.59
C ALA A 181 3.44 9.08 -5.62
N ILE A 182 4.63 9.42 -5.11
CA ILE A 182 4.79 10.62 -4.27
C ILE A 182 4.65 11.90 -5.08
N GLY A 183 5.15 11.93 -6.32
CA GLY A 183 4.93 13.05 -7.24
C GLY A 183 3.44 13.32 -7.50
N LEU A 184 2.65 12.27 -7.72
CA LEU A 184 1.19 12.37 -7.87
C LEU A 184 0.50 12.92 -6.62
N ARG A 185 0.97 12.55 -5.42
CA ARG A 185 0.45 13.06 -4.13
C ARG A 185 0.76 14.53 -3.94
N ILE A 186 1.97 14.95 -4.27
CA ILE A 186 2.40 16.35 -4.21
C ILE A 186 1.58 17.20 -5.19
N ALA A 187 1.46 16.76 -6.45
CA ALA A 187 0.64 17.44 -7.46
C ALA A 187 -0.83 17.56 -7.04
N PHE A 188 -1.39 16.51 -6.44
CA PHE A 188 -2.74 16.54 -5.88
C PHE A 188 -2.89 17.56 -4.74
N TRP A 189 -1.91 17.64 -3.84
CA TRP A 189 -1.90 18.62 -2.75
C TRP A 189 -1.90 20.06 -3.28
N PHE A 190 -1.06 20.35 -4.29
CA PHE A 190 -1.04 21.66 -4.95
C PHE A 190 -2.38 22.00 -5.62
N LYS A 191 -2.98 21.05 -6.35
CA LYS A 191 -4.29 21.26 -6.99
C LYS A 191 -5.38 21.59 -5.95
N ARG A 192 -5.41 20.86 -4.83
CA ARG A 192 -6.36 21.10 -3.74
C ARG A 192 -6.14 22.44 -3.04
N ARG A 193 -4.87 22.85 -2.86
CA ARG A 193 -4.52 24.16 -2.31
C ARG A 193 -4.98 25.30 -3.22
N ASN A 194 -4.73 25.21 -4.53
CA ASN A 194 -5.18 26.22 -5.49
C ASN A 194 -6.71 26.35 -5.53
N GLN A 195 -7.44 25.22 -5.46
CA GLN A 195 -8.90 25.26 -5.37
C GLN A 195 -9.41 25.96 -4.12
N ALA A 196 -8.76 25.74 -2.97
CA ALA A 196 -9.11 26.43 -1.72
C ALA A 196 -8.79 27.93 -1.76
N ILE A 197 -7.70 28.34 -2.42
CA ILE A 197 -7.30 29.74 -2.61
C ILE A 197 -8.24 30.47 -3.59
N ASN A 198 -8.74 29.78 -4.62
CA ASN A 198 -9.57 30.40 -5.67
C ASN A 198 -11.08 30.40 -5.34
N ALA A 199 -11.52 29.60 -4.37
CA ALA A 199 -12.92 29.55 -3.91
C ALA A 199 -13.49 30.88 -3.34
N PRO A 200 -12.72 31.77 -2.69
CA PRO A 200 -13.23 33.04 -2.15
C PRO A 200 -13.63 34.08 -3.23
N HIS A 201 -13.14 33.97 -4.47
CA HIS A 201 -13.38 35.00 -5.51
C HIS A 201 -14.68 34.79 -6.30
N ALA A 202 -15.29 33.60 -6.25
CA ALA A 202 -16.52 33.32 -6.99
C ALA A 202 -17.83 33.70 -6.25
N ALA A 203 -17.74 34.01 -4.95
CA ALA A 203 -18.91 34.33 -4.12
C ALA A 203 -19.18 35.84 -3.97
N GLY A 204 -18.40 36.69 -4.65
CA GLY A 204 -18.42 38.15 -4.48
C GLY A 204 -18.72 38.96 -5.74
N ALA A 205 -19.33 38.38 -6.78
CA ALA A 205 -19.86 39.18 -7.88
C ALA A 205 -21.19 39.81 -7.43
N PRO A 206 -21.30 41.14 -7.29
CA PRO A 206 -22.58 41.77 -7.00
C PRO A 206 -23.49 41.55 -8.21
N THR A 207 -24.65 40.95 -8.00
CA THR A 207 -25.74 41.01 -8.95
C THR A 207 -26.22 42.46 -9.00
N SER A 208 -25.70 43.24 -9.95
CA SER A 208 -26.23 44.57 -10.27
C SER A 208 -27.60 44.41 -10.92
N SER A 209 -28.65 44.32 -10.10
CA SER A 209 -30.03 44.54 -10.50
C SER A 209 -30.50 45.88 -9.93
N ALA A 210 -30.36 46.93 -10.74
CA ALA A 210 -31.06 48.22 -10.69
C ALA A 210 -30.55 48.95 -11.95
N SER A 211 -31.34 49.44 -12.88
CA SER A 211 -32.77 49.81 -12.92
C SER A 211 -33.15 50.02 -14.38
#